data_AF-A0A547EA85-F1
#
_entry.id   AF-A0A547EA85-F1
#
_cell.length_a   1.000
_cell.length_b   1.000
_cell.length_c   1.000
_cell.angle_alpha   90.00
_cell.angle_beta   90.00
_cell.angle_gamma   90.00
#
_symmetry.space_group_name_H-M   'P 1'
#
loop_
_entity.id
_entity.type
_entity.pdbx_description
1 polymer ?
#
loop_
_entity_poly.entity_id
_entity_poly.type
_entity_poly.pdbx_seq_one_letter_code
_entity_poly.pdbx_strand_id
1 'polypeptide(L)' 'MMSYSPANAFSVASGIDPFRLKIMIAIIFLSLLLLAVAWALNSGYKGFSFRDKSPFSLLVLFLKGVALLACVTYFFIY' A
#
# COMPACT_ATOMS: atom_id res chain seq x y z
N MET A 1 1.22 -30.86 -19.39
CA MET A 1 1.95 -29.66 -18.96
C MET A 1 1.79 -29.54 -17.46
N MET A 2 2.87 -29.62 -16.68
CA MET A 2 2.79 -29.33 -15.25
C MET A 2 2.39 -27.85 -15.10
N SER A 3 1.23 -27.57 -14.50
CA SER A 3 0.85 -26.20 -14.14
C SER A 3 1.80 -25.70 -13.06
N TYR A 4 2.88 -25.05 -13.48
CA TYR A 4 3.73 -24.33 -12.54
C TYR A 4 2.96 -23.11 -12.04
N SER A 5 2.74 -23.05 -10.72
CA SER A 5 2.29 -21.82 -10.07
C SER A 5 3.29 -20.70 -10.40
N PRO A 6 2.82 -19.50 -10.81
CA PRO A 6 3.70 -18.37 -11.13
C PRO A 6 4.70 -18.05 -10.01
N ALA A 7 4.28 -18.20 -8.75
CA ALA A 7 5.14 -18.00 -7.59
C ALA A 7 6.29 -19.03 -7.52
N ASN A 8 6.00 -20.28 -7.89
CA ASN A 8 7.01 -21.35 -7.92
C ASN A 8 7.99 -21.14 -9.07
N ALA A 9 7.51 -20.76 -10.25
CA ALA A 9 8.36 -20.45 -11.41
C ALA A 9 9.31 -19.29 -11.10
N PHE A 10 8.79 -18.22 -10.47
CA PHE A 10 9.60 -17.09 -10.02
C PHE A 10 10.63 -17.50 -8.97
N SER A 11 10.25 -18.29 -7.97
CA SER A 11 11.17 -18.72 -6.91
C SER A 11 12.35 -19.53 -7.45
N VAL A 12 12.08 -20.46 -8.37
CA VAL A 12 13.12 -21.29 -9.01
C VAL A 12 14.05 -20.46 -9.89
N ALA A 13 13.52 -19.50 -10.65
CA ALA A 13 14.33 -18.66 -11.55
C ALA A 13 15.14 -17.58 -10.82
N SER A 14 14.57 -16.96 -9.78
CA SER A 14 15.19 -15.85 -9.06
C SER A 14 16.00 -16.28 -7.85
N GLY A 15 15.78 -17.48 -7.32
CA GLY A 15 16.33 -17.93 -6.04
C GLY A 15 15.75 -17.18 -4.82
N ILE A 16 14.72 -16.35 -5.01
CA ILE A 16 14.10 -15.56 -3.95
C ILE A 16 12.82 -16.24 -3.50
N ASP A 17 12.63 -16.34 -2.18
CA ASP A 17 11.38 -16.78 -1.60
C ASP A 17 10.27 -15.73 -1.86
N PRO A 18 9.17 -16.09 -2.56
CA PRO A 18 8.13 -15.14 -2.94
C PRO A 18 7.45 -14.49 -1.74
N PHE A 19 7.34 -15.20 -0.61
CA PHE A 19 6.70 -14.69 0.59
C PHE A 19 7.56 -13.61 1.25
N ARG A 20 8.88 -13.82 1.34
CA ARG A 20 9.82 -12.79 1.80
C ARG A 20 9.78 -11.53 0.93
N LEU A 21 9.69 -11.70 -0.39
CA LEU A 21 9.59 -10.57 -1.31
C LEU A 21 8.30 -9.76 -1.08
N LYS A 22 7.16 -10.44 -0.91
CA LYS A 22 5.87 -9.79 -0.58
C LYS A 22 5.96 -8.97 0.71
N ILE A 23 6.59 -9.52 1.76
CA ILE A 23 6.80 -8.80 3.02
C ILE A 23 7.68 -7.57 2.82
N MET A 24 8.79 -7.70 2.07
CA MET A 24 9.70 -6.59 1.86
C MET A 24 9.02 -5.43 1.14
N ILE A 25 8.22 -5.74 0.11
CA ILE A 25 7.46 -4.73 -0.63
C ILE A 25 6.40 -4.09 0.28
N ALA A 26 5.70 -4.87 1.12
CA ALA A 26 4.74 -4.32 2.07
C ALA A 26 5.38 -3.33 3.06
N ILE A 27 6.58 -3.63 3.56
CA ILE A 27 7.33 -2.73 4.47
C ILE A 27 7.75 -1.45 3.75
N ILE A 28 8.26 -1.55 2.51
CA ILE A 28 8.62 -0.38 1.70
C ILE A 28 7.39 0.49 1.45
N PHE A 29 6.26 -0.13 1.11
CA PHE A 29 5.01 0.55 0.85
C PHE A 29 4.49 1.27 2.09
N LEU A 30 4.52 0.61 3.25
CA LEU A 30 4.18 1.22 4.54
C LEU A 30 5.08 2.43 4.82
N SER A 31 6.39 2.29 4.64
CA SER A 31 7.37 3.36 4.86
C SER A 31 7.12 4.58 3.96
N LEU A 32 6.81 4.35 2.68
CA LEU A 32 6.44 5.41 1.73
C LEU A 32 5.13 6.10 2.14
N LEU A 33 4.16 5.35 2.68
CA LEU A 33 2.92 5.91 3.20
C LEU A 33 3.17 6.84 4.38
N LEU A 34 3.99 6.40 5.36
CA LEU A 34 4.39 7.24 6.49
C LEU A 34 5.14 8.49 6.03
N LEU A 35 6.04 8.36 5.05
CA LEU A 35 6.77 9.49 4.47
C LEU A 35 5.82 10.48 3.79
N ALA A 36 4.84 9.99 3.02
CA ALA A 36 3.85 10.84 2.37
C ALA A 36 2.99 11.61 3.39
N VAL A 37 2.62 10.97 4.50
CA VAL A 37 1.90 11.63 5.61
C VAL A 37 2.78 12.70 6.27
N ALA A 38 4.04 12.37 6.61
CA ALA A 38 4.97 13.33 7.21
C ALA A 38 5.23 14.52 6.28
N TRP A 39 5.39 14.26 4.98
CA TRP A 39 5.54 15.30 3.98
C TRP A 39 4.28 16.17 3.86
N ALA A 40 3.08 15.58 3.85
CA ALA A 40 1.82 16.33 3.79
C ALA A 40 1.64 17.26 5.00
N LEU A 41 2.02 16.80 6.20
CA LEU A 41 2.00 17.60 7.43
C LEU A 41 2.99 18.76 7.37
N ASN A 42 4.22 18.52 6.91
CA ASN A 42 5.27 19.53 6.91
C ASN A 42 5.17 20.54 5.74
N SER A 43 4.64 20.11 4.59
CA SER A 43 4.47 20.97 3.39
C SER A 43 3.27 21.91 3.47
N GLY A 44 2.47 21.85 4.54
CA GLY A 44 1.22 22.60 4.64
C GLY A 44 0.22 22.24 3.54
N TYR A 45 0.27 21.00 3.04
CA TYR A 45 -0.53 20.54 1.92
C TYR A 45 -2.02 20.75 2.21
N LYS A 46 -2.63 21.72 1.50
CA LYS A 46 -4.04 22.12 1.70
C LYS A 46 -5.05 21.04 1.32
N GLY A 47 -4.63 19.92 0.72
CA GLY A 47 -5.49 18.75 0.52
C GLY A 47 -5.67 17.89 1.78
N PHE A 48 -4.82 18.08 2.80
CA PHE A 48 -5.02 17.58 4.17
C PHE A 48 -5.55 18.68 5.10
N SER A 49 -5.62 19.92 4.61
CA SER A 49 -6.32 20.99 5.30
C SER A 49 -7.80 20.71 5.20
N PHE A 50 -8.45 20.64 6.35
CA PHE A 50 -9.89 20.71 6.55
C PHE A 50 -10.40 22.07 6.05
N ARG A 51 -10.34 22.32 4.74
CA ARG A 51 -10.78 23.57 4.16
C ARG A 51 -12.27 23.77 4.41
N ASP A 52 -12.99 22.66 4.48
CA ASP A 52 -14.29 22.54 5.13
C ASP A 52 -14.10 21.66 6.37
N LYS A 53 -14.36 22.20 7.57
CA LYS A 53 -14.44 21.43 8.83
C LYS A 53 -15.64 20.46 8.86
N SER A 54 -16.10 20.04 7.69
CA SER A 54 -17.22 19.13 7.55
C SER A 54 -16.78 17.73 7.97
N PRO A 55 -17.54 17.05 8.84
CA PRO A 55 -17.22 15.69 9.28
C PRO A 55 -17.09 14.69 8.10
N PHE A 56 -17.67 15.02 6.95
CA PHE A 56 -17.56 14.22 5.73
C PHE A 56 -16.16 14.22 5.10
N SER A 57 -15.34 15.26 5.32
CA SER A 57 -13.98 15.32 4.75
C SER A 57 -13.06 14.26 5.38
N LEU A 58 -13.21 14.02 6.69
CA LEU A 58 -12.54 12.93 7.40
C LEU A 58 -12.99 11.55 6.92
N LEU A 59 -14.29 11.39 6.69
CA LEU A 59 -14.86 10.13 6.21
C LEU A 59 -14.28 9.75 4.84
N VAL A 60 -14.15 10.72 3.93
CA VAL A 60 -13.56 10.51 2.59
C VAL A 60 -12.07 10.15 2.71
N LEU A 61 -11.34 10.80 3.61
CA LEU A 61 -9.92 10.52 3.82
C LEU A 61 -9.71 9.13 4.41
N PHE A 62 -10.55 8.75 5.38
CA PHE A 62 -10.59 7.39 5.93
C PHE A 62 -10.94 6.35 4.86
N LEU A 63 -11.97 6.59 4.04
CA LEU A 63 -12.33 5.69 2.94
C LEU A 63 -11.19 5.52 1.93
N LYS A 64 -10.47 6.60 1.60
CA LYS A 64 -9.30 6.53 0.71
C LYS A 64 -8.17 5.69 1.33
N GLY A 65 -7.94 5.83 2.63
CA GLY A 65 -6.97 5.00 3.37
C GLY A 65 -7.37 3.52 3.38
N VAL A 66 -8.64 3.21 3.67
CA VAL A 66 -9.18 1.84 3.67
C VAL A 66 -9.16 1.23 2.29
N ALA A 67 -9.54 1.97 1.24
CA ALA A 67 -9.48 1.50 -0.14
C ALA A 67 -8.05 1.20 -0.57
N LEU A 68 -7.08 2.00 -0.13
CA LEU A 68 -5.67 1.78 -0.41
C LEU A 68 -5.14 0.53 0.31
N LEU A 69 -5.49 0.33 1.57
CA LEU A 69 -5.18 -0.91 2.29
C LEU A 69 -5.82 -2.13 1.62
N ALA A 70 -7.09 -2.04 1.22
CA ALA A 70 -7.79 -3.11 0.52
C ALA A 70 -7.14 -3.45 -0.83
N CYS A 71 -6.71 -2.44 -1.61
CA CYS A 71 -5.96 -2.63 -2.85
C CYS A 71 -4.64 -3.36 -2.61
N VAL A 72 -3.89 -2.95 -1.59
CA VAL A 72 -2.62 -3.61 -1.21
C VAL A 72 -2.90 -5.06 -0.81
N THR A 73 -3.84 -5.29 0.10
CA THR A 73 -4.20 -6.64 0.55
C THR A 73 -4.64 -7.51 -0.63
N TYR A 74 -5.50 -7.01 -1.51
CA TYR A 74 -5.95 -7.75 -2.69
C TYR A 74 -4.78 -8.08 -3.62
N PHE A 75 -3.92 -7.10 -3.94
CA PHE A 75 -2.79 -7.29 -4.85
C PHE A 75 -1.71 -8.25 -4.31
N PHE A 76 -1.50 -8.31 -2.99
CA PHE A 76 -0.47 -9.16 -2.39
C PHE A 76 -0.98 -10.54 -1.95
N ILE A 77 -2.27 -10.68 -1.63
CA ILE A 77 -2.86 -11.95 -1.15
C ILE A 77 -3.49 -12.76 -2.28
N TYR A 78 -4.29 -12.13 -3.15
CA TYR A 78 -4.93 -12.77 -4.30
C TYR A 78 -4.11 -12.57 -5.57
#